data_AF-A0A8D8AI50-F1
#
_entry.id   AF-A0A8D8AI50-F1
#
_cell.length_a   1.000
_cell.length_b   1.000
_cell.length_c   1.000
_cell.angle_alpha   90.00
_cell.angle_beta   90.00
_cell.angle_gamma   90.00
#
_symmetry.space_group_name_H-M   'P 1'
#
loop_
_entity.id
_entity.type
_entity.pdbx_description
1 polymer ?
#
loop_
_entity_poly.entity_id
_entity_poly.type
_entity_poly.pdbx_seq_one_letter_code
_entity_poly.pdbx_strand_id
1 'polypeptide(L)'
;MWFTLVILGTLFNTMRLVTGVDGCPSEVCVCKWKGGKQTVECGGRLLSRIPEGMDPGTQVLNFSGNGLTILQSERFKKMDLINLQKIYMARNQLIKIHDRAFRGLTNLVELDLSENMLPVVPTETFADYPALMRLTLSGNPIRTLRTNAFKHLSFLTTLELSNCQIEMVEDEAFIGMDNLEWLRLDGNRITTIQGNHVLPGSLHGINLQAN
;
A
#
# COMPACT_ATOMS: atom_id res chain seq x y z
N MET A 1 16.33 -72.59 -14.00
CA MET A 1 16.50 -71.79 -15.24
C MET A 1 15.14 -71.20 -15.57
N TRP A 2 14.80 -70.01 -15.03
CA TRP A 2 14.94 -68.68 -15.67
C TRP A 2 14.24 -68.66 -17.04
N PHE A 3 13.21 -67.84 -17.34
CA PHE A 3 13.09 -66.37 -17.23
C PHE A 3 11.60 -65.96 -17.05
N THR A 4 11.21 -65.31 -15.95
CA THR A 4 10.95 -63.86 -15.76
C THR A 4 9.97 -63.18 -16.72
N LEU A 5 8.77 -62.86 -16.19
CA LEU A 5 7.99 -61.66 -16.54
C LEU A 5 8.85 -60.40 -16.29
N VAL A 6 8.87 -59.45 -17.22
CA VAL A 6 8.65 -58.02 -16.95
C VAL A 6 8.14 -57.38 -18.25
N ILE A 7 6.93 -56.82 -18.21
CA ILE A 7 6.42 -55.92 -19.25
C ILE A 7 7.23 -54.63 -19.15
N LEU A 8 8.07 -54.35 -20.15
CA LEU A 8 8.71 -53.05 -20.33
C LEU A 8 7.64 -52.05 -20.78
N GLY A 9 6.97 -51.46 -19.79
CA GLY A 9 6.23 -50.22 -20.00
C GLY A 9 7.19 -49.17 -20.53
N THR A 10 6.82 -48.57 -21.66
CA THR A 10 7.52 -47.42 -22.22
C THR A 10 7.73 -46.38 -21.13
N LEU A 11 9.00 -46.05 -20.85
CA LEU A 11 9.38 -44.85 -20.12
C LEU A 11 8.95 -43.64 -20.97
N PHE A 12 7.67 -43.28 -20.92
CA PHE A 12 7.32 -41.88 -20.98
C PHE A 12 7.89 -41.29 -19.71
N ASN A 13 9.13 -40.80 -19.83
CA ASN A 13 9.63 -39.81 -18.90
C ASN A 13 8.67 -38.63 -19.05
N THR A 14 7.61 -38.62 -18.24
CA THR A 14 6.89 -37.39 -17.98
C THR A 14 7.93 -36.52 -17.29
N MET A 15 8.68 -35.75 -18.07
CA MET A 15 8.94 -34.39 -17.65
C MET A 15 7.57 -33.90 -17.19
N ARG A 16 7.37 -33.86 -15.87
CA ARG A 16 6.37 -32.96 -15.34
C ARG A 16 6.81 -31.64 -15.94
N LEU A 17 6.04 -31.17 -16.93
CA LEU A 17 5.93 -29.75 -17.18
C LEU A 17 5.85 -29.17 -15.78
N VAL A 18 6.91 -28.48 -15.35
CA VAL A 18 6.73 -27.40 -14.41
C VAL A 18 5.76 -26.52 -15.17
N THR A 19 4.46 -26.72 -14.94
CA THR A 19 3.47 -25.75 -15.34
C THR A 19 4.00 -24.51 -14.67
N GLY A 20 4.61 -23.61 -15.46
CA GLY A 20 4.92 -22.28 -14.98
C GLY A 20 3.64 -21.85 -14.31
N VAL A 21 3.67 -21.70 -12.99
CA VAL A 21 2.61 -21.01 -12.31
C VAL A 21 2.84 -19.60 -12.82
N ASP A 22 2.17 -19.26 -13.93
CA ASP A 22 2.21 -17.90 -14.46
C ASP A 22 1.86 -17.03 -13.26
N GLY A 23 2.82 -16.24 -12.78
CA GLY A 23 2.74 -15.43 -11.56
C GLY A 23 1.77 -14.26 -11.72
N CYS A 24 0.57 -14.58 -12.16
CA CYS A 24 -0.48 -13.66 -12.52
C CYS A 24 -1.85 -14.32 -12.33
N PRO A 25 -2.72 -13.76 -11.46
CA PRO A 25 -4.13 -14.15 -11.40
C PRO A 25 -4.90 -13.58 -12.60
N SER A 26 -4.68 -14.16 -13.78
CA SER A 26 -5.13 -13.64 -15.09
C SER A 26 -6.65 -13.54 -15.25
N GLU A 27 -7.42 -14.29 -14.46
CA GLU A 27 -8.89 -14.21 -14.43
C GLU A 27 -9.40 -12.85 -13.94
N VAL A 28 -8.62 -12.17 -13.09
CA VAL A 28 -9.04 -10.96 -12.39
C VAL A 28 -7.99 -9.85 -12.40
N CYS A 29 -6.78 -10.09 -12.93
CA CYS A 29 -5.72 -9.09 -12.99
C CYS A 29 -4.99 -9.17 -14.32
N VAL A 30 -4.36 -8.06 -14.71
CA VAL A 30 -3.44 -8.00 -15.85
C VAL A 30 -2.04 -7.76 -15.32
N CYS A 31 -1.12 -8.66 -15.60
CA CYS A 31 0.28 -8.52 -15.21
C CYS A 31 1.11 -8.10 -16.43
N LYS A 32 1.94 -7.07 -16.25
CA LYS A 32 2.71 -6.47 -17.35
C LYS A 32 3.99 -5.82 -16.85
N TRP A 33 4.93 -5.61 -17.76
CA TRP A 33 6.07 -4.74 -17.53
C TRP A 33 5.69 -3.28 -17.85
N LYS A 34 5.86 -2.36 -16.90
CA LYS A 34 5.56 -0.94 -17.09
C LYS A 34 6.58 -0.10 -16.33
N GLY A 35 7.24 0.82 -17.03
CA GLY A 35 8.20 1.75 -16.41
C GLY A 35 9.36 1.06 -15.69
N GLY A 36 9.88 -0.04 -16.26
CA GLY A 36 10.97 -0.81 -15.65
C GLY A 36 10.55 -1.68 -14.47
N LYS A 37 9.24 -1.91 -14.27
CA LYS A 37 8.73 -2.68 -13.13
C LYS A 37 7.70 -3.73 -13.54
N GLN A 38 7.73 -4.87 -12.86
CA GLN A 38 6.68 -5.89 -12.90
C GLN A 38 5.45 -5.37 -12.14
N THR A 39 4.37 -5.15 -12.89
CA THR A 39 3.14 -4.49 -12.43
C THR A 39 1.95 -5.43 -12.54
N VAL A 40 1.16 -5.52 -11.48
CA VAL A 40 -0.11 -6.27 -11.44
C VAL A 40 -1.28 -5.30 -11.30
N GLU A 41 -2.19 -5.30 -12.27
CA GLU A 41 -3.33 -4.38 -12.37
C GLU A 41 -4.66 -5.13 -12.13
N CYS A 42 -5.20 -5.02 -10.92
CA CYS A 42 -6.42 -5.68 -10.46
C CYS A 42 -7.59 -4.71 -10.22
N GLY A 43 -7.51 -3.47 -10.72
CA GLY A 43 -8.50 -2.44 -10.40
C GLY A 43 -9.87 -2.59 -11.06
N GLY A 44 -10.91 -2.01 -10.46
CA GLY A 44 -12.24 -1.85 -11.08
C GLY A 44 -13.07 -3.14 -11.18
N ARG A 45 -12.85 -4.13 -10.31
CA ARG A 45 -13.39 -5.50 -10.46
C ARG A 45 -14.25 -5.97 -9.29
N LEU A 46 -14.70 -5.03 -8.45
CA LEU A 46 -15.56 -5.31 -7.27
C LEU A 46 -14.95 -6.36 -6.32
N LEU A 47 -13.63 -6.49 -6.31
CA LEU A 47 -12.95 -7.51 -5.53
C LEU A 47 -13.00 -7.14 -4.04
N SER A 48 -13.45 -8.07 -3.20
CA SER A 48 -13.45 -7.89 -1.73
C SER A 48 -12.16 -8.38 -1.07
N ARG A 49 -11.25 -8.99 -1.84
CA ARG A 49 -9.94 -9.48 -1.39
C ARG A 49 -8.89 -9.36 -2.49
N ILE A 50 -7.63 -9.23 -2.09
CA ILE A 50 -6.49 -9.25 -3.02
C ILE A 50 -6.32 -10.69 -3.56
N PRO A 51 -6.28 -10.91 -4.89
CA PRO A 51 -6.11 -12.23 -5.49
C PRO A 51 -4.75 -12.88 -5.17
N GLU A 52 -4.71 -14.20 -5.04
CA GLU A 52 -3.46 -14.95 -4.82
C GLU A 52 -2.79 -15.34 -6.15
N GLY A 53 -1.58 -15.92 -6.09
CA GLY A 53 -0.87 -16.39 -7.29
C GLY A 53 -0.14 -15.30 -8.08
N MET A 54 0.10 -14.13 -7.47
CA MET A 54 0.99 -13.12 -8.05
C MET A 54 2.45 -13.56 -7.92
N ASP A 55 3.27 -13.16 -8.88
CA ASP A 55 4.72 -13.37 -8.88
C ASP A 55 5.39 -12.66 -7.67
N PRO A 56 6.24 -13.34 -6.89
CA PRO A 56 7.01 -12.72 -5.80
C PRO A 56 7.90 -11.53 -6.22
N GLY A 57 8.30 -11.47 -7.49
CA GLY A 57 9.03 -10.37 -8.12
C GLY A 57 8.19 -9.12 -8.42
N THR A 58 6.87 -9.16 -8.15
CA THR A 58 5.97 -8.01 -8.35
C THR A 58 6.44 -6.79 -7.55
N GLN A 59 6.61 -5.67 -8.25
CA GLN A 59 7.09 -4.40 -7.68
C GLN A 59 5.98 -3.34 -7.58
N VAL A 60 4.91 -3.49 -8.36
CA VAL A 60 3.78 -2.55 -8.36
C VAL A 60 2.49 -3.33 -8.32
N LEU A 61 1.66 -3.07 -7.32
CA LEU A 61 0.30 -3.58 -7.23
C LEU A 61 -0.69 -2.42 -7.34
N ASN A 62 -1.58 -2.49 -8.32
CA ASN A 62 -2.74 -1.62 -8.40
C ASN A 62 -4.02 -2.41 -8.12
N PHE A 63 -4.60 -2.17 -6.96
CA PHE A 63 -5.83 -2.77 -6.48
C PHE A 63 -6.96 -1.73 -6.32
N SER A 64 -6.83 -0.56 -6.97
CA SER A 64 -7.75 0.56 -6.82
C SER A 64 -9.14 0.29 -7.44
N GLY A 65 -10.20 0.91 -6.92
CA GLY A 65 -11.56 0.75 -7.47
C GLY A 65 -12.17 -0.61 -7.18
N ASN A 66 -11.95 -1.15 -5.99
CA ASN A 66 -12.46 -2.45 -5.55
C ASN A 66 -13.29 -2.30 -4.26
N GLY A 67 -13.65 -3.40 -3.62
CA GLY A 67 -14.52 -3.45 -2.44
C GLY A 67 -13.82 -3.91 -1.17
N LEU A 68 -12.50 -3.70 -1.05
CA LEU A 68 -11.77 -4.14 0.15
C LEU A 68 -12.10 -3.25 1.34
N THR A 69 -12.56 -3.87 2.42
CA THR A 69 -12.97 -3.17 3.65
C THR A 69 -11.93 -3.22 4.76
N ILE A 70 -11.16 -4.31 4.84
CA ILE A 70 -10.14 -4.52 5.88
C ILE A 70 -8.87 -5.09 5.24
N LEU A 71 -7.73 -4.46 5.51
CA LEU A 71 -6.42 -5.01 5.18
C LEU A 71 -5.84 -5.75 6.39
N GLN A 72 -5.72 -7.07 6.27
CA GLN A 72 -5.29 -7.97 7.35
C GLN A 72 -3.79 -7.90 7.63
N SER A 73 -3.38 -8.26 8.85
CA SER A 73 -1.97 -8.34 9.26
C SER A 73 -1.15 -9.28 8.36
N GLU A 74 0.05 -8.84 8.01
CA GLU A 74 1.02 -9.55 7.19
C GLU A 74 0.50 -9.97 5.80
N ARG A 75 -0.48 -9.24 5.24
CA ARG A 75 -1.16 -9.67 4.01
C ARG A 75 -0.21 -9.90 2.85
N PHE A 76 0.70 -8.96 2.59
CA PHE A 76 1.64 -9.06 1.46
C PHE A 76 2.76 -10.07 1.72
N LYS A 77 3.23 -10.17 2.96
CA LYS A 77 4.22 -11.17 3.38
C LYS A 77 3.71 -12.59 3.19
N LYS A 78 2.45 -12.87 3.54
CA LYS A 78 1.81 -14.18 3.33
C LYS A 78 1.65 -14.55 1.85
N MET A 79 1.73 -13.57 0.96
CA MET A 79 1.64 -13.75 -0.49
C MET A 79 3.02 -13.70 -1.17
N ASP A 80 4.09 -13.62 -0.37
CA ASP A 80 5.48 -13.46 -0.84
C ASP A 80 5.72 -12.20 -1.71
N LEU A 81 4.93 -11.15 -1.50
CA LEU A 81 5.03 -9.88 -2.24
C LEU A 81 5.92 -8.85 -1.54
N ILE A 82 7.06 -9.31 -1.02
CA ILE A 82 7.99 -8.46 -0.25
C ILE A 82 8.81 -7.48 -1.10
N ASN A 83 8.79 -7.65 -2.43
CA ASN A 83 9.47 -6.77 -3.39
C ASN A 83 8.62 -5.57 -3.84
N LEU A 84 7.41 -5.40 -3.27
CA LEU A 84 6.53 -4.28 -3.60
C LEU A 84 7.21 -2.95 -3.28
N GLN A 85 7.23 -2.08 -4.28
CA GLN A 85 7.74 -0.72 -4.21
C GLN A 85 6.60 0.31 -4.29
N LYS A 86 5.50 -0.03 -4.95
CA LYS A 86 4.32 0.83 -5.06
C LYS A 86 3.04 0.05 -4.86
N ILE A 87 2.15 0.59 -4.04
CA ILE A 87 0.83 0.00 -3.77
C ILE A 87 -0.23 1.07 -3.98
N TYR A 88 -1.16 0.80 -4.88
CA TYR A 88 -2.33 1.63 -5.11
C TYR A 88 -3.59 0.90 -4.66
N MET A 89 -4.29 1.46 -3.66
CA MET A 89 -5.56 0.95 -3.14
C MET A 89 -6.62 2.05 -3.08
N ALA A 90 -6.49 3.06 -3.95
CA ALA A 90 -7.45 4.16 -4.04
C ALA A 90 -8.88 3.65 -4.34
N ARG A 91 -9.90 4.37 -3.90
CA ARG A 91 -11.31 4.03 -4.20
C ARG A 91 -11.67 2.60 -3.82
N ASN A 92 -11.30 2.21 -2.60
CA ASN A 92 -11.78 0.99 -1.95
C ASN A 92 -12.79 1.39 -0.84
N GLN A 93 -13.08 0.48 0.09
CA GLN A 93 -13.96 0.74 1.22
C GLN A 93 -13.23 0.52 2.54
N LEU A 94 -11.90 0.76 2.56
CA LEU A 94 -11.07 0.45 3.72
C LEU A 94 -11.52 1.27 4.92
N ILE A 95 -12.06 0.60 5.93
CA ILE A 95 -12.40 1.16 7.23
C ILE A 95 -11.30 0.90 8.26
N LYS A 96 -10.46 -0.11 8.01
CA LYS A 96 -9.43 -0.55 8.94
C LYS A 96 -8.24 -1.19 8.21
N ILE A 97 -7.05 -0.82 8.66
CA ILE A 97 -5.81 -1.52 8.35
C ILE A 97 -5.31 -2.10 9.67
N HIS A 98 -5.11 -3.41 9.74
CA HIS A 98 -4.60 -4.05 10.94
C HIS A 98 -3.11 -3.75 11.12
N ASP A 99 -2.67 -3.76 12.38
CA ASP A 99 -1.25 -3.70 12.73
C ASP A 99 -0.46 -4.73 11.92
N ARG A 100 0.74 -4.33 11.48
CA ARG A 100 1.63 -5.19 10.70
C ARG A 100 1.08 -5.63 9.34
N ALA A 101 0.03 -5.00 8.80
CA ALA A 101 -0.53 -5.31 7.48
C ALA A 101 0.53 -5.26 6.36
N PHE A 102 1.48 -4.34 6.47
CA PHE A 102 2.55 -4.10 5.51
C PHE A 102 3.91 -4.65 5.96
N ARG A 103 3.94 -5.50 6.99
CA ARG A 103 5.18 -6.05 7.53
C ARG A 103 6.04 -6.69 6.44
N GLY A 104 7.29 -6.26 6.37
CA GLY A 104 8.28 -6.78 5.43
C GLY A 104 8.36 -6.01 4.11
N LEU A 105 7.56 -4.96 3.92
CA LEU A 105 7.62 -4.09 2.74
C LEU A 105 8.69 -3.01 2.87
N THR A 106 9.94 -3.40 3.12
CA THR A 106 11.06 -2.47 3.34
C THR A 106 11.44 -1.65 2.12
N ASN A 107 10.98 -2.06 0.92
CA ASN A 107 11.23 -1.39 -0.35
C ASN A 107 10.07 -0.48 -0.81
N LEU A 108 9.01 -0.35 -0.01
CA LEU A 108 7.83 0.44 -0.37
C LEU A 108 8.17 1.93 -0.34
N VAL A 109 8.04 2.60 -1.49
CA VAL A 109 8.33 4.02 -1.66
C VAL A 109 7.08 4.87 -1.92
N GLU A 110 5.99 4.25 -2.36
CA GLU A 110 4.74 4.94 -2.69
C GLU A 110 3.52 4.13 -2.26
N LEU A 111 2.65 4.76 -1.48
CA LEU A 111 1.41 4.17 -0.97
C LEU A 111 0.25 5.13 -1.20
N ASP A 112 -0.74 4.67 -1.95
CA ASP A 112 -1.98 5.39 -2.18
C ASP A 112 -3.17 4.66 -1.53
N LEU A 113 -3.73 5.31 -0.53
CA LEU A 113 -4.92 4.90 0.23
C LEU A 113 -6.07 5.91 0.06
N SER A 114 -6.02 6.76 -0.97
CA SER A 114 -7.00 7.81 -1.20
C SER A 114 -8.42 7.26 -1.44
N GLU A 115 -9.42 8.11 -1.20
CA GLU A 115 -10.84 7.79 -1.44
C GLU A 115 -11.25 6.46 -0.77
N ASN A 116 -10.90 6.30 0.51
CA ASN A 116 -11.32 5.18 1.37
C ASN A 116 -12.15 5.71 2.55
N MET A 117 -12.41 4.86 3.55
CA MET A 117 -13.24 5.18 4.72
C MET A 117 -12.43 5.14 6.03
N LEU A 118 -11.14 5.44 5.97
CA LEU A 118 -10.26 5.42 7.14
C LEU A 118 -10.60 6.59 8.07
N PRO A 119 -11.04 6.34 9.32
CA PRO A 119 -11.41 7.42 10.24
C PRO A 119 -10.19 8.09 10.89
N VAL A 120 -9.02 7.46 10.81
CA VAL A 120 -7.76 7.90 11.42
C VAL A 120 -6.57 7.50 10.55
N VAL A 121 -5.45 8.21 10.73
CA VAL A 121 -4.16 7.83 10.14
C VAL A 121 -3.71 6.48 10.72
N PRO A 122 -3.28 5.50 9.89
CA PRO A 122 -2.86 4.17 10.35
C PRO A 122 -1.40 4.16 10.87
N THR A 123 -1.10 5.02 11.84
CA THR A 123 0.25 5.36 12.34
C THR A 123 1.13 4.15 12.65
N GLU A 124 0.60 3.15 13.34
CA GLU A 124 1.37 1.97 13.77
C GLU A 124 1.84 1.09 12.60
N THR A 125 1.26 1.23 11.41
CA THR A 125 1.69 0.49 10.23
C THR A 125 2.93 1.09 9.57
N PHE A 126 3.19 2.38 9.77
CA PHE A 126 4.30 3.09 9.12
C PHE A 126 5.68 2.56 9.51
N ALA A 127 5.80 1.92 10.68
CA ALA A 127 7.03 1.28 11.12
C ALA A 127 7.47 0.10 10.23
N ASP A 128 6.55 -0.47 9.44
CA ASP A 128 6.86 -1.61 8.55
C ASP A 128 7.53 -1.21 7.23
N TYR A 129 7.43 0.07 6.84
CA TYR A 129 7.90 0.61 5.55
C TYR A 129 8.57 1.99 5.72
N PRO A 130 9.70 2.06 6.43
CA PRO A 130 10.34 3.32 6.79
C PRO A 130 10.88 4.11 5.58
N ALA A 131 11.08 3.46 4.43
CA ALA A 131 11.60 4.08 3.20
C ALA A 131 10.53 4.80 2.36
N LEU A 132 9.31 4.95 2.87
CA LEU A 132 8.22 5.57 2.12
C LEU A 132 8.52 7.04 1.80
N MET A 133 8.36 7.41 0.54
CA MET A 133 8.61 8.77 0.06
C MET A 133 7.32 9.52 -0.26
N ARG A 134 6.27 8.82 -0.69
CA ARG A 134 4.96 9.40 -1.03
C ARG A 134 3.82 8.65 -0.37
N LEU A 135 2.97 9.39 0.34
CA LEU A 135 1.77 8.89 0.98
C LEU A 135 0.55 9.72 0.57
N THR A 136 -0.46 9.05 0.04
CA THR A 136 -1.75 9.67 -0.32
C THR A 136 -2.86 9.12 0.56
N LEU A 137 -3.47 9.98 1.37
CA LEU A 137 -4.61 9.69 2.23
C LEU A 137 -5.83 10.54 1.88
N SER A 138 -5.76 11.37 0.83
CA SER A 138 -6.82 12.28 0.39
C SER A 138 -8.20 11.61 0.28
N GLY A 139 -9.25 12.31 0.69
CA GLY A 139 -10.62 11.82 0.58
C GLY A 139 -11.02 10.76 1.61
N ASN A 140 -10.25 10.56 2.68
CA ASN A 140 -10.65 9.73 3.83
C ASN A 140 -11.27 10.58 4.94
N PRO A 141 -12.23 10.09 5.73
CA PRO A 141 -12.89 10.87 6.79
C PRO A 141 -12.02 11.03 8.07
N ILE A 142 -10.80 11.58 7.93
CA ILE A 142 -9.84 11.80 9.01
C ILE A 142 -10.07 13.18 9.63
N ARG A 143 -10.70 13.22 10.81
CA ARG A 143 -11.05 14.49 11.47
C ARG A 143 -9.92 15.14 12.26
N THR A 144 -8.98 14.34 12.77
CA THR A 144 -7.91 14.82 13.65
C THR A 144 -6.57 14.24 13.21
N LEU A 145 -5.58 15.11 13.02
CA LEU A 145 -4.18 14.69 12.93
C LEU A 145 -3.60 14.74 14.34
N ARG A 146 -3.41 13.55 14.92
CA ARG A 146 -2.93 13.42 16.30
C ARG A 146 -1.44 13.66 16.41
N THR A 147 -0.98 14.01 17.60
CA THR A 147 0.44 14.02 17.97
C THR A 147 1.10 12.71 17.53
N ASN A 148 2.29 12.79 16.92
CA ASN A 148 3.05 11.65 16.40
C ASN A 148 2.37 10.84 15.26
N ALA A 149 1.36 11.37 14.57
CA ALA A 149 0.63 10.62 13.54
C ALA A 149 1.53 10.02 12.43
N PHE A 150 2.66 10.66 12.14
CA PHE A 150 3.59 10.26 11.07
C PHE A 150 5.02 9.99 11.55
N LYS A 151 5.26 9.79 12.86
CA LYS A 151 6.59 9.70 13.50
C LYS A 151 7.59 8.70 12.88
N HIS A 152 7.12 7.72 12.12
CA HIS A 152 7.95 6.68 11.51
C HIS A 152 8.36 6.97 10.05
N LEU A 153 7.86 8.06 9.47
CA LEU A 153 8.00 8.37 8.05
C LEU A 153 9.05 9.47 7.80
N SER A 154 10.28 9.26 8.28
CA SER A 154 11.34 10.27 8.20
C SER A 154 11.83 10.56 6.78
N PHE A 155 11.64 9.64 5.84
CA PHE A 155 12.00 9.78 4.42
C PHE A 155 10.87 10.32 3.54
N LEU A 156 9.70 10.61 4.11
CA LEU A 156 8.55 11.05 3.33
C LEU A 156 8.79 12.45 2.80
N THR A 157 8.69 12.63 1.48
CA THR A 157 8.85 13.92 0.81
C THR A 157 7.53 14.53 0.37
N THR A 158 6.49 13.71 0.19
CA THR A 158 5.14 14.17 -0.18
C THR A 158 4.06 13.50 0.65
N LEU A 159 3.24 14.33 1.31
CA LEU A 159 2.06 13.91 2.05
C LEU A 159 0.81 14.60 1.51
N GLU A 160 -0.15 13.81 1.06
CA GLU A 160 -1.43 14.29 0.54
C GLU A 160 -2.59 13.90 1.47
N LEU A 161 -3.23 14.91 2.05
CA LEU A 161 -4.34 14.81 3.00
C LEU A 161 -5.52 15.72 2.59
N SER A 162 -5.66 15.97 1.29
CA SER A 162 -6.71 16.86 0.78
C SER A 162 -8.10 16.22 0.94
N ASN A 163 -9.13 17.02 1.20
CA ASN A 163 -10.52 16.57 1.32
C ASN A 163 -10.75 15.48 2.40
N CYS A 164 -10.01 15.55 3.51
CA CYS A 164 -10.11 14.57 4.60
C CYS A 164 -11.09 14.94 5.72
N GLN A 165 -11.71 16.12 5.67
CA GLN A 165 -12.54 16.67 6.75
C GLN A 165 -11.76 16.92 8.05
N ILE A 166 -10.45 17.22 7.94
CA ILE A 166 -9.61 17.52 9.11
C ILE A 166 -10.09 18.82 9.74
N GLU A 167 -10.44 18.76 11.02
CA GLU A 167 -10.89 19.90 11.83
C GLU A 167 -9.78 20.38 12.77
N MET A 168 -8.96 19.44 13.28
CA MET A 168 -7.93 19.70 14.28
C MET A 168 -6.60 19.06 13.89
N VAL A 169 -5.54 19.87 14.00
CA VAL A 169 -4.15 19.41 13.96
C VAL A 169 -3.55 19.62 15.36
N GLU A 170 -3.23 18.53 16.03
CA GLU A 170 -2.59 18.55 17.36
C GLU A 170 -1.11 18.99 17.27
N ASP A 171 -0.54 19.41 18.39
CA ASP A 171 0.89 19.73 18.46
C ASP A 171 1.73 18.50 18.11
N GLU A 172 2.87 18.72 17.46
CA GLU A 172 3.78 17.66 17.02
C GLU A 172 3.13 16.58 16.12
N ALA A 173 2.00 16.87 15.44
CA ALA A 173 1.37 15.89 14.55
C ALA A 173 2.29 15.42 13.40
N PHE A 174 3.18 16.30 12.93
CA PHE A 174 4.15 16.04 11.86
C PHE A 174 5.60 15.88 12.36
N ILE A 175 5.80 15.64 13.66
CA ILE A 175 7.15 15.45 14.23
C ILE A 175 7.85 14.24 13.59
N GLY A 176 9.16 14.38 13.35
CA GLY A 176 10.01 13.35 12.73
C GLY A 176 9.92 13.29 11.20
N MET A 177 9.13 14.16 10.56
CA MET A 177 9.04 14.26 9.10
C MET A 177 10.14 15.16 8.51
N ASP A 178 11.40 14.80 8.75
CA ASP A 178 12.55 15.67 8.49
C ASP A 178 12.78 15.97 7.00
N ASN A 179 12.26 15.13 6.10
CA ASN A 179 12.43 15.29 4.64
C ASN A 179 11.15 15.72 3.92
N LEU A 180 10.10 16.16 4.63
CA LEU A 180 8.84 16.52 4.01
C LEU A 180 8.94 17.84 3.23
N GLU A 181 8.84 17.76 1.91
CA GLU A 181 8.91 18.93 1.03
C GLU A 181 7.52 19.48 0.69
N TRP A 182 6.53 18.59 0.50
CA TRP A 182 5.20 18.95 0.02
C TRP A 182 4.10 18.40 0.91
N LEU A 183 3.30 19.31 1.48
CA LEU A 183 2.13 19.00 2.30
C LEU A 183 0.85 19.56 1.69
N ARG A 184 -0.09 18.69 1.35
CA ARG A 184 -1.41 19.08 0.86
C ARG A 184 -2.49 18.86 1.92
N LEU A 185 -3.13 19.94 2.33
CA LEU A 185 -4.22 20.00 3.30
C LEU A 185 -5.44 20.76 2.75
N ASP A 186 -5.51 20.95 1.43
CA ASP A 186 -6.61 21.65 0.77
C ASP A 186 -7.95 20.90 0.86
N GLY A 187 -9.06 21.63 0.93
CA GLY A 187 -10.41 21.04 0.99
C GLY A 187 -10.76 20.40 2.33
N ASN A 188 -10.06 20.76 3.42
CA ASN A 188 -10.37 20.28 4.77
C ASN A 188 -11.31 21.25 5.49
N ARG A 189 -11.32 21.24 6.82
CA ARG A 189 -12.15 22.08 7.70
C ARG A 189 -11.31 22.63 8.84
N ILE A 190 -10.03 22.90 8.58
CA ILE A 190 -9.05 23.18 9.62
C ILE A 190 -9.36 24.55 10.22
N THR A 191 -9.94 24.56 11.42
CA THR A 191 -10.20 25.79 12.18
C THR A 191 -9.12 26.06 13.22
N THR A 192 -8.34 25.05 13.59
CA THR A 192 -7.34 25.16 14.66
C THR A 192 -6.13 24.28 14.39
N ILE A 193 -4.96 24.88 14.51
CA ILE A 193 -3.66 24.23 14.55
C ILE A 193 -3.08 24.52 15.93
N GLN A 194 -2.83 23.47 16.72
CA GLN A 194 -2.36 23.62 18.11
C GLN A 194 -0.84 23.53 18.20
N GLY A 195 -0.26 24.36 19.06
CA GLY A 195 1.16 24.29 19.39
C GLY A 195 2.08 25.12 18.50
N ASN A 196 3.36 25.07 18.82
CA ASN A 196 4.40 25.90 18.18
C ASN A 196 5.26 25.10 17.19
N HIS A 197 5.18 23.76 17.19
CA HIS A 197 6.04 22.86 16.41
C HIS A 197 5.21 21.97 15.48
N VAL A 198 4.29 22.58 14.72
CA VAL A 198 3.38 21.82 13.87
C VAL A 198 4.01 21.50 12.53
N LEU A 199 4.58 22.48 11.84
CA LEU A 199 5.06 22.30 10.47
C LEU A 199 6.56 21.95 10.44
N PRO A 200 6.99 20.91 9.68
CA PRO A 200 8.40 20.61 9.51
C PRO A 200 9.16 21.75 8.84
N GLY A 201 10.40 21.99 9.28
CA GLY A 201 11.27 23.02 8.69
C GLY A 201 11.75 22.72 7.26
N SER A 202 11.54 21.49 6.78
CA SER A 202 11.91 21.02 5.43
C SER A 202 10.88 21.37 4.35
N LEU A 203 9.72 21.93 4.71
CA LEU A 203 8.65 22.20 3.75
C LEU A 203 9.07 23.25 2.71
N HIS A 204 8.97 22.87 1.44
CA HIS A 204 9.05 23.76 0.29
C HIS A 204 7.68 24.34 -0.09
N GLY A 205 6.60 23.59 0.18
CA GLY A 205 5.26 24.07 -0.09
C GLY A 205 4.17 23.39 0.73
N ILE A 206 3.23 24.21 1.17
CA ILE A 206 2.01 23.80 1.86
C ILE A 206 0.79 24.34 1.11
N ASN A 207 -0.21 23.48 0.87
CA ASN A 207 -1.49 23.90 0.32
C ASN A 207 -2.59 23.80 1.37
N LEU A 208 -3.23 24.93 1.69
CA LEU A 208 -4.31 25.05 2.68
C LEU A 208 -5.59 25.65 2.07
N GLN A 209 -5.72 25.70 0.74
CA GLN A 209 -6.90 26.28 0.09
C GLN A 209 -8.20 25.55 0.49
N ALA A 210 -9.32 26.27 0.51
CA ALA A 210 -10.65 25.71 0.77
C ALA A 210 -10.76 24.95 2.12
N ASN A 211 -10.20 25.52 3.19
CA ASN A 211 -10.42 25.13 4.58
C ASN A 211 -11.47 26.01 5.25
#